data_AF-A0A382Y9W3-F1
#
_entry.id   AF-A0A382Y9W3-F1
#
_cell.length_a   1.000
_cell.length_b   1.000
_cell.length_c   1.000
_cell.angle_alpha   90.00
_cell.angle_beta   90.00
_cell.angle_gamma   90.00
#
_symmetry.space_group_name_H-M   'P 1'
#
loop_
_entity.id
_entity.type
_entity.pdbx_description
1 polymer ?
#
loop_
_entity_poly.entity_id
_entity_poly.type
_entity_poly.pdbx_seq_one_letter_code
_entity_poly.pdbx_strand_id
1 'polypeptide(L)'
;MMKPEMINLFAVPVAKSPIGRNYTDSELKYIESQLERPSKAIDNYASPNKNVLAHNELKDLQTIIQQHLDSYFKAVYNTSNNVALQITQSWLTLSRKGESHHSHTHPNSVVSGVLYVNVAENDGINFYRNE
;
A
#
# COMPACT_ATOMS: atom_id res chain seq x y z
N MET A 1 -12.00 -35.31 26.53
CA MET A 1 -10.61 -34.80 26.42
C MET A 1 -10.65 -33.49 25.67
N MET A 2 -10.00 -32.45 26.19
CA MET A 2 -9.91 -31.15 25.52
C MET A 2 -8.99 -31.33 24.30
N LYS A 3 -9.45 -30.89 23.12
CA LYS A 3 -8.64 -30.94 21.90
C LYS A 3 -7.51 -29.92 22.01
N PRO A 4 -6.32 -30.19 21.45
CA PRO A 4 -5.29 -29.18 21.34
C PRO A 4 -5.83 -27.97 20.57
N GLU A 5 -5.62 -26.78 21.12
CA GLU A 5 -5.99 -25.49 20.54
C GLU A 5 -4.71 -24.76 20.10
N MET A 6 -4.74 -24.17 18.91
CA MET A 6 -3.65 -23.34 18.40
C MET A 6 -3.94 -21.89 18.72
N ILE A 7 -3.05 -21.25 19.48
CA ILE A 7 -3.17 -19.85 19.90
C ILE A 7 -2.00 -19.05 19.34
N ASN A 8 -2.30 -17.93 18.67
CA ASN A 8 -1.29 -16.99 18.20
C ASN A 8 -0.87 -16.04 19.34
N LEU A 9 0.43 -15.93 19.62
CA LEU A 9 0.94 -15.02 20.66
C LEU A 9 1.30 -13.63 20.10
N PHE A 10 2.07 -13.59 19.00
CA PHE A 10 2.61 -12.36 18.41
C PHE A 10 2.51 -12.40 16.88
N ALA A 11 1.30 -12.65 16.37
CA ALA A 11 1.09 -12.68 14.92
C ALA A 11 1.30 -11.29 14.32
N VAL A 12 1.91 -11.25 13.13
CA VAL A 12 2.04 -10.03 12.33
C VAL A 12 0.83 -9.96 11.39
N PRO A 13 -0.11 -9.03 11.60
CA PRO A 13 -1.30 -8.95 10.76
C PRO A 13 -0.96 -8.41 9.37
N VAL A 14 -1.60 -8.98 8.35
CA VAL A 14 -1.57 -8.49 6.97
C VAL A 14 -3.01 -8.35 6.50
N ALA A 15 -3.38 -7.16 6.01
CA ALA A 15 -4.67 -6.93 5.40
C ALA A 15 -4.58 -6.92 3.87
N LYS A 16 -5.52 -7.61 3.23
CA LYS A 16 -5.71 -7.59 1.78
C LYS A 16 -7.19 -7.33 1.51
N SER A 17 -7.47 -6.32 0.70
CA SER A 17 -8.84 -5.95 0.33
C SER A 17 -8.88 -5.37 -1.08
N PRO A 18 -9.97 -5.57 -1.83
CA PRO A 18 -10.18 -4.92 -3.11
C PRO A 18 -10.65 -3.48 -2.92
N ILE A 19 -10.36 -2.58 -3.88
CA ILE A 19 -10.98 -1.23 -3.95
C ILE A 19 -12.51 -1.34 -4.11
N GLY A 20 -12.99 -2.43 -4.72
CA GLY A 20 -14.42 -2.67 -4.93
C GLY A 20 -15.01 -1.98 -6.17
N ARG A 21 -14.19 -1.35 -7.00
CA ARG A 21 -14.56 -0.80 -8.32
C ARG A 21 -13.39 -0.81 -9.29
N ASN A 22 -13.68 -0.59 -10.57
CA ASN A 22 -12.68 -0.32 -11.59
C ASN A 22 -12.09 1.09 -11.42
N TYR A 23 -10.89 1.28 -11.96
CA TYR A 23 -10.31 2.61 -12.15
C TYR A 23 -11.09 3.38 -13.20
N THR A 24 -11.24 4.68 -12.99
CA THR A 24 -11.79 5.60 -13.97
C THR A 24 -10.71 6.00 -14.98
N ASP A 25 -11.12 6.42 -16.18
CA ASP A 25 -10.19 6.92 -17.19
C ASP A 25 -9.39 8.13 -16.71
N SER A 26 -10.00 8.99 -15.88
CA SER A 26 -9.31 10.15 -15.27
C SER A 26 -8.23 9.74 -14.29
N GLU A 27 -8.50 8.72 -13.45
CA GLU A 27 -7.50 8.17 -12.53
C GLU A 27 -6.32 7.58 -13.30
N LEU A 28 -6.60 6.77 -14.33
CA LEU A 28 -5.57 6.13 -15.15
C LEU A 28 -4.73 7.17 -15.89
N LYS A 29 -5.35 8.15 -16.55
CA LYS A 29 -4.64 9.25 -17.22
C LYS A 29 -3.76 10.05 -16.27
N TYR A 30 -4.26 10.34 -15.07
CA TYR A 30 -3.46 11.03 -14.05
C TYR A 30 -2.26 10.17 -13.62
N ILE A 31 -2.47 8.90 -13.29
CA ILE A 31 -1.40 7.96 -12.92
C ILE A 31 -0.32 7.88 -14.02
N GLU A 32 -0.74 7.75 -15.28
CA GLU A 32 0.16 7.72 -16.44
C GLU A 32 0.98 9.02 -16.54
N SER A 33 0.35 10.18 -16.40
CA SER A 33 1.05 11.48 -16.46
C SER A 33 2.12 11.64 -15.36
N GLN A 34 1.89 11.09 -14.17
CA GLN A 34 2.85 11.13 -13.07
C GLN A 34 4.07 10.23 -13.32
N LEU A 35 4.01 9.35 -14.32
CA LEU A 35 5.04 8.39 -14.69
C LEU A 35 5.72 8.70 -16.04
N GLU A 36 5.41 9.83 -16.68
CA GLU A 36 6.07 10.25 -17.94
C GLU A 36 7.57 10.55 -17.76
N ARG A 37 7.94 11.09 -16.59
CA ARG A 37 9.34 11.44 -16.24
C ARG A 37 9.67 10.90 -14.86
N PRO A 38 9.73 9.57 -14.70
CA PRO A 38 9.89 8.99 -13.38
C PRO A 38 11.36 9.10 -12.96
N SER A 39 11.57 9.22 -11.65
CA SER A 39 12.92 9.23 -11.08
C SER A 39 13.42 7.79 -10.96
N LYS A 40 14.67 7.56 -11.34
CA LYS A 40 15.32 6.27 -11.12
C LYS A 40 15.46 6.02 -9.62
N ALA A 41 14.96 4.87 -9.17
CA ALA A 41 15.21 4.33 -7.83
C ALA A 41 16.31 3.26 -7.94
N ILE A 42 16.42 2.32 -6.99
CA ILE A 42 17.52 1.35 -6.98
C ILE A 42 17.46 0.45 -8.22
N ASP A 43 16.40 -0.36 -8.33
CA ASP A 43 16.22 -1.34 -9.42
C ASP A 43 14.89 -1.16 -10.16
N ASN A 44 14.30 0.04 -10.07
CA ASN A 44 13.07 0.42 -10.76
C ASN A 44 12.91 1.95 -10.82
N TYR A 45 11.68 2.44 -11.05
CA TYR A 45 11.37 3.86 -11.10
C TYR A 45 10.25 4.24 -10.14
N ALA A 46 10.25 5.51 -9.71
CA ALA A 46 9.20 6.08 -8.90
C ALA A 46 8.74 7.44 -9.43
N SER A 47 7.49 7.81 -9.16
CA SER A 47 7.03 9.17 -9.43
C SER A 47 7.88 10.19 -8.65
N PRO A 48 8.19 11.36 -9.24
CA PRO A 48 8.80 12.46 -8.51
C PRO A 48 7.87 12.98 -7.41
N ASN A 49 6.56 13.01 -7.67
CA ASN A 49 5.54 13.35 -6.69
C ASN A 49 5.45 12.28 -5.60
N LYS A 50 5.61 12.69 -4.34
CA LYS A 50 5.52 11.85 -3.13
C LYS A 50 4.21 11.99 -2.37
N ASN A 51 3.23 12.65 -2.98
CA ASN A 51 1.89 12.82 -2.45
C ASN A 51 0.80 12.72 -3.55
N VAL A 52 0.87 11.68 -4.39
CA VAL A 52 -0.03 11.52 -5.54
C VAL A 52 -1.51 11.42 -5.14
N LEU A 53 -1.83 10.82 -3.99
CA LEU A 53 -3.21 10.67 -3.52
C LEU A 53 -3.86 11.98 -3.08
N ALA A 54 -3.09 13.06 -2.88
CA ALA A 54 -3.66 14.37 -2.56
C ALA A 54 -4.24 15.11 -3.77
N HIS A 55 -4.03 14.59 -4.99
CA HIS A 55 -4.59 15.17 -6.21
C HIS A 55 -6.07 14.83 -6.35
N ASN A 56 -6.86 15.75 -6.92
CA ASN A 56 -8.32 15.61 -7.00
C ASN A 56 -8.76 14.34 -7.74
N GLU A 57 -8.04 13.99 -8.80
CA GLU A 57 -8.28 12.82 -9.66
C GLU A 57 -8.15 11.51 -8.89
N LEU A 58 -7.40 11.47 -7.77
CA LEU A 58 -7.23 10.28 -6.92
C LEU A 58 -7.96 10.41 -5.57
N LYS A 59 -8.77 11.45 -5.36
CA LYS A 59 -9.44 11.72 -4.08
C LYS A 59 -10.37 10.59 -3.64
N ASP A 60 -11.05 9.96 -4.60
CA ASP A 60 -11.92 8.82 -4.31
C ASP A 60 -11.09 7.60 -3.88
N LEU A 61 -9.95 7.34 -4.52
CA LEU A 61 -9.02 6.29 -4.10
C LEU A 61 -8.43 6.60 -2.71
N GLN A 62 -8.05 7.85 -2.44
CA GLN A 62 -7.58 8.26 -1.12
C GLN A 62 -8.62 7.97 -0.05
N THR A 63 -9.90 8.27 -0.33
CA THR A 63 -11.01 8.01 0.59
C THR A 63 -11.19 6.52 0.85
N ILE A 64 -11.17 5.69 -0.21
CA ILE A 64 -11.30 4.23 -0.08
C ILE A 64 -10.12 3.65 0.70
N ILE A 65 -8.89 4.07 0.40
CA ILE A 65 -7.68 3.62 1.12
C ILE A 65 -7.75 4.01 2.60
N GLN A 66 -8.20 5.23 2.91
CA GLN A 66 -8.37 5.67 4.30
C GLN A 66 -9.39 4.80 5.04
N GLN A 67 -10.52 4.43 4.42
CA GLN A 67 -11.49 3.52 5.04
C GLN A 67 -10.90 2.13 5.34
N HIS A 68 -10.04 1.61 4.47
CA HIS A 68 -9.32 0.36 4.71
C HIS A 68 -8.27 0.50 5.82
N LEU A 69 -7.56 1.64 5.89
CA LEU A 69 -6.62 1.94 6.97
C LEU A 69 -7.33 2.07 8.31
N ASP A 70 -8.50 2.72 8.36
CA ASP A 70 -9.30 2.86 9.58
C ASP A 70 -9.79 1.49 10.07
N SER A 71 -10.23 0.63 9.14
CA SER A 71 -10.63 -0.75 9.45
C SER A 71 -9.47 -1.58 9.99
N TYR A 72 -8.29 -1.47 9.37
CA TYR A 72 -7.06 -2.12 9.83
C TYR A 72 -6.65 -1.61 11.22
N PHE A 73 -6.67 -0.30 11.42
CA PHE A 73 -6.30 0.33 12.68
C PHE A 73 -7.22 -0.14 13.81
N LYS A 74 -8.53 -0.20 13.55
CA LYS A 74 -9.52 -0.70 14.50
C LYS A 74 -9.32 -2.18 14.83
N ALA A 75 -9.02 -3.02 13.83
CA ALA A 75 -8.85 -4.45 14.03
C ALA A 75 -7.53 -4.81 14.76
N VAL A 76 -6.45 -4.09 14.46
CA VAL A 76 -5.10 -4.43 14.93
C VAL A 76 -4.73 -3.71 16.23
N TYR A 77 -4.99 -2.41 16.31
CA TYR A 77 -4.56 -1.59 17.46
C TYR A 77 -5.69 -1.38 18.46
N ASN A 78 -6.93 -1.18 17.97
CA ASN A 78 -8.15 -1.00 18.77
C ASN A 78 -7.96 -0.11 20.02
N THR A 79 -7.20 0.97 19.89
CA THR A 79 -6.83 1.82 21.03
C THR A 79 -8.01 2.63 21.56
N SER A 80 -8.00 2.96 22.86
CA SER A 80 -8.94 3.90 23.49
C SER A 80 -8.58 5.37 23.26
N ASN A 81 -7.40 5.65 22.72
CA ASN A 81 -6.95 7.01 22.45
C ASN A 81 -7.72 7.61 21.27
N ASN A 82 -7.98 8.93 21.31
CA ASN A 82 -8.60 9.66 20.20
C ASN A 82 -7.55 9.98 19.11
N VAL A 83 -7.15 8.96 18.36
CA VAL A 83 -6.15 9.05 17.29
C VAL A 83 -6.60 8.23 16.07
N ALA A 84 -6.08 8.59 14.89
CA ALA A 84 -6.30 7.86 13.65
C ALA A 84 -5.01 7.79 12.83
N LEU A 85 -4.87 6.74 12.02
CA LEU A 85 -3.82 6.69 11.00
C LEU A 85 -4.12 7.71 9.91
N GLN A 86 -3.07 8.34 9.39
CA GLN A 86 -3.18 9.31 8.29
C GLN A 86 -2.20 8.90 7.19
N ILE A 87 -2.65 9.03 5.94
CA ILE A 87 -1.76 8.84 4.78
C ILE A 87 -0.81 10.03 4.73
N THR A 88 0.46 9.80 5.08
CA THR A 88 1.50 10.86 5.11
C THR A 88 2.28 10.96 3.81
N GLN A 89 2.41 9.86 3.07
CA GLN A 89 3.13 9.78 1.81
C GLN A 89 2.41 8.84 0.84
N SER A 90 2.48 9.17 -0.44
CA SER A 90 1.96 8.32 -1.51
C SER A 90 2.71 8.60 -2.82
N TRP A 91 3.29 7.57 -3.41
CA TRP A 91 4.00 7.67 -4.68
C TRP A 91 3.67 6.47 -5.56
N LEU A 92 3.90 6.61 -6.85
CA LEU A 92 3.75 5.55 -7.82
C LEU A 92 5.11 4.89 -8.03
N THR A 93 5.07 3.59 -8.33
CA THR A 93 6.24 2.80 -8.72
C THR A 93 5.99 2.22 -10.11
N LEU A 94 7.05 2.17 -10.91
CA LEU A 94 7.03 1.56 -12.23
C LEU A 94 8.18 0.56 -12.29
N SER A 95 7.82 -0.71 -12.33
CA SER A 95 8.74 -1.83 -12.54
C SER A 95 8.48 -2.44 -13.91
N ARG A 96 9.51 -2.53 -14.73
CA ARG A 96 9.47 -3.24 -16.02
C ARG A 96 9.90 -4.69 -15.84
N LYS A 97 9.78 -5.49 -16.91
CA LYS A 97 10.23 -6.88 -16.89
C LYS A 97 11.72 -6.95 -16.49
N GLY A 98 12.01 -7.67 -15.41
CA GLY A 98 13.36 -7.83 -14.86
C GLY A 98 13.77 -6.80 -13.81
N GLU A 99 12.92 -5.80 -13.54
CA GLU A 99 13.09 -4.81 -12.48
C GLU A 99 12.35 -5.24 -11.20
N SER A 100 12.79 -4.77 -10.04
CA SER A 100 12.20 -5.16 -8.75
C SER A 100 12.43 -4.09 -7.67
N HIS A 101 11.78 -4.26 -6.52
CA HIS A 101 12.15 -3.56 -5.30
C HIS A 101 13.04 -4.46 -4.45
N HIS A 102 14.17 -3.92 -3.98
CA HIS A 102 14.97 -4.56 -2.95
C HIS A 102 14.16 -4.70 -1.65
N SER A 103 14.51 -5.67 -0.80
CA SER A 103 13.91 -5.80 0.53
C SER A 103 14.28 -4.59 1.38
N HIS A 104 13.27 -3.94 1.97
CA HIS A 104 13.45 -2.75 2.81
C HIS A 104 12.30 -2.57 3.80
N THR A 105 12.50 -1.65 4.75
CA THR A 105 11.48 -1.18 5.69
C THR A 105 11.21 0.30 5.48
N HIS A 106 10.07 0.78 5.97
CA HIS A 106 9.67 2.19 5.90
C HIS A 106 9.87 2.83 7.28
N PRO A 107 11.01 3.48 7.54
CA PRO A 107 11.27 4.07 8.84
C PRO A 107 10.26 5.19 9.15
N ASN A 108 9.98 5.40 10.44
CA ASN A 108 9.04 6.42 10.94
C ASN A 108 7.60 6.29 10.43
N SER A 109 7.22 5.12 9.91
CA SER A 109 5.85 4.80 9.50
C SER A 109 5.27 3.73 10.42
N VAL A 110 3.98 3.86 10.79
CA VAL A 110 3.27 2.87 11.60
C VAL A 110 2.74 1.72 10.74
N VAL A 111 2.26 2.04 9.54
CA VAL A 111 1.71 1.11 8.56
C VAL A 111 2.17 1.53 7.17
N SER A 112 2.49 0.56 6.32
CA SER A 112 2.71 0.74 4.88
C SER A 112 1.73 -0.11 4.10
N GLY A 113 1.42 0.30 2.87
CA GLY A 113 0.52 -0.42 1.98
C GLY A 113 0.87 -0.22 0.51
N VAL A 114 0.38 -1.12 -0.33
CA VAL A 114 0.54 -1.07 -1.79
C VAL A 114 -0.84 -1.18 -2.42
N LEU A 115 -1.10 -0.30 -3.39
CA LEU A 115 -2.22 -0.44 -4.29
C LEU A 115 -1.73 -0.90 -5.67
N TYR A 116 -2.29 -2.00 -6.16
CA TYR A 116 -1.94 -2.58 -7.45
C TYR A 116 -2.78 -2.00 -8.58
N VAL A 117 -2.16 -1.21 -9.46
CA VAL A 117 -2.84 -0.57 -10.62
C VAL A 117 -2.75 -1.42 -11.88
N ASN A 118 -1.55 -1.86 -12.24
CA ASN A 118 -1.28 -2.72 -13.39
C ASN A 118 -0.18 -3.71 -13.00
N VAL A 119 -0.50 -5.00 -13.03
CA VAL A 119 0.34 -6.08 -12.48
C VAL A 119 0.40 -7.22 -13.48
N ALA A 120 1.60 -7.73 -13.73
CA ALA A 120 1.76 -8.94 -14.53
C ALA A 120 1.27 -10.17 -13.74
N GLU A 121 0.87 -11.24 -14.45
CA GLU A 121 0.27 -12.43 -13.85
C GLU A 121 1.06 -13.04 -12.68
N ASN A 122 2.39 -12.97 -12.74
CA ASN A 122 3.30 -13.55 -11.73
C ASN A 122 4.00 -12.50 -10.85
N ASP A 123 3.48 -11.28 -10.80
CA ASP A 123 4.04 -10.18 -10.00
C ASP A 123 3.33 -10.04 -8.65
N GLY A 124 4.03 -9.55 -7.63
CA GLY A 124 3.53 -9.55 -6.26
C GLY A 124 4.52 -9.05 -5.22
N ILE A 125 4.05 -8.93 -3.99
CA ILE A 125 4.87 -8.56 -2.83
C ILE A 125 5.24 -9.80 -2.02
N ASN A 126 6.50 -9.85 -1.59
CA ASN A 126 6.99 -10.84 -0.63
C ASN A 126 7.21 -10.17 0.72
N PHE A 127 6.75 -10.81 1.79
CA PHE A 127 7.00 -10.38 3.17
C PHE A 127 8.04 -11.28 3.81
N TYR A 128 9.03 -10.67 4.43
CA TYR A 128 10.09 -11.36 5.15
C TYR A 128 9.97 -11.06 6.64
N ARG A 129 10.23 -12.05 7.48
CA ARG A 129 10.42 -11.82 8.91
C ARG A 129 11.82 -11.25 9.09
N ASN A 130 11.93 -10.12 9.81
CA ASN A 130 13.23 -9.68 10.30
C ASN A 130 13.63 -10.66 11.41
N GLU A 131 14.54 -11.58 11.08
CA GLU A 131 15.21 -12.45 12.05
C GLU A 131 16.46 -11.76 12.61
#